data_AF-A0A7W1NRK7-F1
#
_entry.id   AF-A0A7W1NRK7-F1
#
_cell.length_a   1.000
_cell.length_b   1.000
_cell.length_c   1.000
_cell.angle_alpha   90.00
_cell.angle_beta   90.00
_cell.angle_gamma   90.00
#
_symmetry.space_group_name_H-M   'P 1'
#
loop_
_entity.id
_entity.type
_entity.pdbx_description
1 polymer ?
#
loop_
_entity_poly.entity_id
_entity_poly.type
_entity_poly.pdbx_seq_one_letter_code
_entity_poly.pdbx_strand_id
1 'polypeptide(L)'
;MINTSSEASKRLEQALATTREAVSIIDNLIADHEYQDVSSLVAQAAGKLLEAAAALMQSKDEAGLAALESADDLLDAVYDIIDGETDED
;
A
#
# COMPACT_ATOMS: atom_id res chain seq x y z
N MET A 1 -20.76 6.49 -20.06
CA MET A 1 -19.52 6.86 -19.33
C MET A 1 -18.36 6.41 -20.18
N ILE A 2 -17.42 7.29 -20.52
CA ILE A 2 -16.25 6.92 -21.33
C ILE A 2 -15.12 6.61 -20.36
N ASN A 3 -14.64 5.37 -20.36
CA ASN A 3 -13.53 4.93 -19.53
C ASN A 3 -12.22 5.23 -20.27
N THR A 4 -11.50 6.27 -19.84
CA THR A 4 -10.21 6.68 -20.43
C THR A 4 -9.05 6.35 -19.50
N SER A 5 -7.82 6.31 -20.04
CA SER A 5 -6.60 6.20 -19.23
C SER A 5 -6.47 7.36 -18.23
N SER A 6 -6.89 8.57 -18.62
CA SER A 6 -6.91 9.73 -17.73
C SER A 6 -7.89 9.58 -16.57
N GLU A 7 -9.07 9.00 -16.80
CA GLU A 7 -10.02 8.72 -15.73
C GLU A 7 -9.49 7.62 -14.81
N ALA A 8 -8.88 6.57 -15.35
CA ALA A 8 -8.24 5.52 -14.55
C ALA A 8 -7.11 6.07 -13.66
N SER A 9 -6.19 6.88 -14.21
CA SER A 9 -5.13 7.52 -13.42
C SER A 9 -5.69 8.40 -12.30
N LYS A 10 -6.74 9.18 -12.58
CA LYS A 10 -7.41 10.00 -11.57
C LYS A 10 -8.01 9.15 -10.44
N ARG A 11 -8.61 8.01 -10.74
CA ARG A 11 -9.16 7.10 -9.72
C ARG A 11 -8.06 6.47 -8.87
N LEU A 12 -6.93 6.11 -9.49
CA LEU A 12 -5.76 5.59 -8.78
C LEU A 12 -5.15 6.65 -7.84
N GLU A 13 -5.03 7.90 -8.30
CA GLU A 13 -4.56 9.02 -7.47
C GLU A 13 -5.50 9.30 -6.28
N GLN A 14 -6.82 9.23 -6.50
CA GLN A 14 -7.80 9.38 -5.43
C GLN A 14 -7.70 8.24 -4.41
N ALA A 15 -7.61 6.99 -4.87
CA ALA A 15 -7.44 5.84 -3.99
C ALA A 15 -6.14 5.97 -3.17
N LEU A 16 -5.04 6.35 -3.81
CA LEU A 16 -3.75 6.53 -3.15
C LEU A 16 -3.81 7.62 -2.07
N ALA A 17 -4.49 8.73 -2.32
CA ALA A 17 -4.68 9.79 -1.32
C ALA A 17 -5.45 9.27 -0.09
N THR A 18 -6.56 8.56 -0.30
CA THR A 18 -7.34 7.95 0.78
C THR A 18 -6.54 6.89 1.54
N THR A 19 -5.75 6.07 0.83
CA THR A 19 -4.89 5.06 1.46
C THR A 19 -3.83 5.70 2.35
N ARG A 20 -3.19 6.80 1.90
CA ARG A 20 -2.20 7.53 2.71
C ARG A 20 -2.83 8.16 3.97
N GLU A 21 -4.05 8.67 3.85
CA GLU A 21 -4.82 9.15 5.01
C GLU A 21 -5.13 8.01 5.98
N ALA A 22 -5.55 6.85 5.47
CA ALA A 22 -5.80 5.66 6.31
C ALA A 22 -4.54 5.20 7.04
N VAL A 23 -3.38 5.13 6.37
CA VAL A 23 -2.08 4.84 7.01
C VAL A 23 -1.81 5.83 8.13
N SER A 24 -1.95 7.14 7.87
CA SER A 24 -1.75 8.15 8.90
C SER A 24 -2.69 7.99 10.09
N ILE A 25 -3.94 7.54 9.90
CA ILE A 25 -4.87 7.29 10.99
C ILE A 25 -4.46 6.04 11.78
N ILE A 26 -4.10 4.96 11.09
CA ILE A 26 -3.63 3.70 11.70
C ILE A 26 -2.39 3.96 12.55
N ASP A 27 -1.43 4.75 12.05
CA ASP A 27 -0.19 5.08 12.77
C ASP A 27 -0.42 5.99 14.00
N ASN A 28 -1.59 6.62 14.10
CA ASN A 28 -1.90 7.61 15.15
C ASN A 28 -3.18 7.25 15.93
N LEU A 29 -3.47 5.95 16.10
CA LEU A 29 -4.56 5.52 16.98
C LEU A 29 -4.33 5.99 18.42
N ILE A 30 -5.42 6.34 19.12
CA ILE A 30 -5.36 6.82 20.51
C ILE A 30 -5.02 5.67 21.49
N ALA A 31 -5.40 4.45 21.13
CA ALA A 31 -5.11 3.25 21.88
C ALA A 31 -4.55 2.21 20.91
N ASP A 32 -3.44 1.60 21.30
CA ASP A 32 -2.74 0.60 20.51
C ASP A 32 -3.66 -0.59 20.22
N HIS A 33 -3.64 -1.05 18.97
CA HIS A 33 -4.32 -2.26 18.53
C HIS A 33 -3.29 -3.38 18.29
N GLU A 34 -3.62 -4.62 18.65
CA GLU A 34 -2.72 -5.79 18.57
C GLU A 34 -1.99 -5.90 17.23
N TYR A 35 -2.72 -5.78 16.11
CA TYR A 35 -2.16 -5.81 14.75
C TYR A 35 -2.05 -4.43 14.09
N GLN A 36 -1.84 -3.36 14.86
CA GLN A 36 -1.75 -2.00 14.31
C GLN A 36 -0.61 -1.88 13.30
N ASP A 37 0.59 -2.36 13.66
CA ASP A 37 1.78 -2.28 12.81
C ASP A 37 1.62 -3.09 11.52
N VAL A 38 1.12 -4.32 11.64
CA VAL A 38 0.78 -5.18 10.50
C VAL A 38 -0.25 -4.49 9.58
N SER A 39 -1.30 -3.91 10.16
CA SER A 39 -2.32 -3.20 9.38
C SER A 39 -1.75 -1.97 8.67
N SER A 40 -0.83 -1.24 9.31
CA SER A 40 -0.14 -0.10 8.69
C SER A 40 0.70 -0.57 7.50
N LEU A 41 1.52 -1.60 7.66
CA LEU A 41 2.37 -2.15 6.60
C LEU A 41 1.55 -2.64 5.40
N VAL A 42 0.44 -3.35 5.63
CA VAL A 42 -0.48 -3.78 4.56
C VAL A 42 -1.08 -2.57 3.82
N ALA A 43 -1.51 -1.54 4.55
CA ALA A 43 -2.07 -0.33 3.94
C ALA A 43 -1.00 0.45 3.15
N GLN A 44 0.25 0.48 3.63
CA GLN A 44 1.38 1.06 2.91
C GLN A 44 1.68 0.28 1.62
N ALA A 45 1.68 -1.06 1.67
CA ALA A 45 1.87 -1.92 0.50
C ALA A 45 0.77 -1.71 -0.53
N ALA A 46 -0.50 -1.60 -0.10
CA ALA A 46 -1.61 -1.24 -0.97
C ALA A 46 -1.39 0.13 -1.65
N GLY A 47 -0.86 1.11 -0.92
CA GLY A 47 -0.44 2.40 -1.48
C GLY A 47 0.61 2.25 -2.58
N LYS A 48 1.62 1.40 -2.36
CA LYS A 48 2.66 1.10 -3.36
C LYS A 48 2.12 0.41 -4.62
N LEU A 49 1.17 -0.52 -4.47
CA LEU A 49 0.49 -1.13 -5.61
C LEU A 49 -0.33 -0.12 -6.42
N LEU A 50 -0.97 0.86 -5.76
CA LEU A 50 -1.67 1.95 -6.44
C LEU A 50 -0.70 2.90 -7.17
N GLU A 51 0.45 3.22 -6.57
CA GLU A 51 1.54 3.97 -7.20
C GLU A 51 2.06 3.24 -8.45
N ALA A 52 2.29 1.93 -8.36
CA ALA A 52 2.72 1.11 -9.48
C ALA A 52 1.71 1.12 -10.62
N ALA A 53 0.43 0.87 -10.32
CA ALA A 53 -0.64 0.91 -11.31
C ALA A 53 -0.73 2.27 -12.00
N ALA A 54 -0.62 3.37 -11.25
CA ALA A 54 -0.66 4.73 -11.81
C ALA A 54 0.56 5.02 -12.71
N ALA A 55 1.75 4.58 -12.33
CA ALA A 55 2.97 4.73 -13.11
C ALA A 55 2.90 3.95 -14.43
N LEU A 56 2.45 2.70 -14.39
CA LEU A 56 2.30 1.84 -15.58
C LEU A 56 1.25 2.41 -16.56
N MET A 57 0.13 2.92 -16.05
CA MET A 57 -0.87 3.62 -16.88
C MET A 57 -0.33 4.88 -17.56
N GLN A 58 0.77 5.45 -17.04
CA GLN A 58 1.48 6.60 -17.59
C GLN A 58 2.73 6.21 -18.39
N SER A 59 2.94 4.91 -18.65
CA SER A 59 4.13 4.38 -19.34
C SER A 59 5.45 4.73 -18.65
N LYS A 60 5.42 4.79 -17.31
CA LYS A 60 6.59 5.02 -16.44
C LYS A 60 7.03 3.69 -15.84
N ASP A 61 7.52 2.79 -16.68
CA ASP A 61 7.74 1.38 -16.33
C ASP A 61 8.74 1.19 -15.18
N GLU A 62 9.86 1.93 -15.18
CA GLU A 62 10.86 1.87 -14.10
C GLU A 62 10.28 2.30 -12.75
N ALA A 63 9.46 3.37 -12.74
CA ALA A 63 8.79 3.83 -11.53
C ALA A 63 7.71 2.83 -11.07
N GLY A 64 7.03 2.17 -12.02
CA GLY A 64 6.09 1.11 -11.73
C GLY A 64 6.77 -0.09 -11.07
N LEU A 65 7.91 -0.53 -11.62
CA LEU A 65 8.69 -1.64 -11.07
C LEU A 65 9.23 -1.33 -9.68
N ALA A 66 9.83 -0.15 -9.47
CA ALA A 66 10.34 0.25 -8.16
C ALA A 66 9.22 0.30 -7.09
N ALA A 67 8.01 0.70 -7.48
CA ALA A 67 6.86 0.68 -6.59
C ALA A 67 6.37 -0.74 -6.29
N LEU A 68 6.45 -1.68 -7.24
CA LEU A 68 6.16 -3.10 -6.99
C LEU A 68 7.18 -3.71 -6.01
N GLU A 69 8.46 -3.47 -6.21
CA GLU A 69 9.53 -3.93 -5.31
C GLU A 69 9.32 -3.39 -3.89
N SER A 70 8.99 -2.10 -3.75
CA SER A 70 8.67 -1.52 -2.44
C SER A 70 7.41 -2.12 -1.79
N ALA A 71 6.44 -2.59 -2.59
CA ALA A 71 5.26 -3.26 -2.06
C ALA A 71 5.60 -4.67 -1.54
N ASP A 72 6.50 -5.36 -2.26
CA ASP A 72 7.01 -6.69 -1.90
C ASP A 72 7.77 -6.64 -0.56
N ASP A 73 8.71 -5.69 -0.42
CA ASP A 73 9.46 -5.48 0.83
C ASP A 73 8.53 -5.25 2.05
N LEU A 74 7.41 -4.55 1.85
CA LEU A 74 6.43 -4.30 2.90
C LEU A 74 5.61 -5.54 3.24
N LEU A 75 5.29 -6.38 2.26
CA LEU A 75 4.57 -7.64 2.47
C LEU A 75 5.47 -8.68 3.14
N ASP A 76 6.75 -8.74 2.77
CA ASP A 76 7.73 -9.57 3.46
C ASP A 76 7.82 -9.19 4.95
N ALA A 77 7.88 -7.89 5.27
CA ALA A 77 7.85 -7.43 6.65
C ALA A 77 6.55 -7.81 7.40
N VAL A 78 5.41 -7.86 6.71
CA VAL A 78 4.15 -8.33 7.29
C VAL A 78 4.24 -9.82 7.63
N TYR A 79 4.75 -10.64 6.72
CA TYR A 79 4.91 -12.08 6.96
C TYR A 79 5.90 -12.35 8.09
N ASP A 80 7.02 -11.64 8.14
CA ASP A 80 8.01 -11.77 9.21
C ASP A 80 7.42 -11.48 10.60
N ILE A 81 6.53 -10.48 10.72
CA ILE A 81 5.86 -10.17 12.00
C ILE A 81 4.85 -11.26 12.37
N ILE A 82 3.99 -11.66 11.44
CA ILE A 82 2.96 -12.68 11.72
C ILE A 82 3.62 -14.02 12.07
N ASP A 83 4.60 -14.45 11.28
CA ASP A 83 5.31 -15.72 11.51
C ASP A 83 6.03 -15.68 12.86
N GLY A 84 6.71 -14.57 13.19
CA GLY A 84 7.34 -14.35 14.48
C GLY A 84 6.38 -14.39 15.67
N GLU A 85 5.14 -13.90 15.52
CA GLU A 85 4.10 -14.01 16.55
C GLU A 85 3.51 -15.42 16.66
N THR A 86 3.44 -16.17 15.55
CA THR A 86 2.88 -17.54 15.55
C THR A 86 3.87 -18.64 15.98
N ASP A 87 5.18 -18.37 15.92
CA ASP A 87 6.24 -19.30 16.34
C ASP A 87 6.49 -19.29 17.87
N GLU A 88 5.86 -18.39 18.63
CA GLU A 88 5.96 -18.32 20.10
C GLU A 88 4.98 -19.23 20.87
N ASP A 89 4.14 -20.03 20.17
CA ASP A 89 3.24 -21.07 20.74
C ASP A 89 3.77 -22.52 20.55
#